data_AF-U1QLU7-F1
#
_entry.id   AF-U1QLU7-F1
#
_cell.length_a   1.000
_cell.length_b   1.000
_cell.length_c   1.000
_cell.angle_alpha   90.00
_cell.angle_beta   90.00
_cell.angle_gamma   90.00
#
_symmetry.space_group_name_H-M   'P 1'
#
loop_
_entity.id
_entity.type
_entity.pdbx_description
1 polymer ?
#
loop_
_entity_poly.entity_id
_entity_poly.type
_entity_poly.pdbx_seq_one_letter_code
_entity_poly.pdbx_strand_id
1 'polypeptide(L)'
;REAVRLRRALAEASPAAYTPDLATSLTNLANILSEVGERNEALEAAREAVRLRRVLAEASPAAYTPNLATSLTNLANILSEVGERNEALEAAREAVELYRGLAEASPQAYTLNLAMLLTNLAIRLSAVGERNEALEIFVEGVDCFSPAVRARLLVARAHWRDDGGEAGDVVAAAREADSTDDPVLLGPVRRMIARAVTDAGITDTGLPRWAIVDAESATSRIEGWLECSDLAQRAAFLEAQWSSPSASERATLAALAELYVDRPPVAELAALVEHIADEGIQAVTTDLRTHHRARLLARDWREAHVNGRGASFLREHTRGNPDASRGEDQISEGDKQEPEEWEKDLGDPDMRTQVLQVLAATLPEAEAASMESVLTLAELTDPRTAYDAHGSDEGAEDTLRELLEARNWRAMVTILGVRPSVAESTYGRIARLLSAAVNDEPVQRLRELYEHANAEMDAIHRRQLQALLDKALGTDQSPKSFFDLLLWVKE
;
A
#
# COMPACT_ATOMS: atom_id res chain seq x y z
N ARG A 1 -20.37 -33.07 17.39
CA ARG A 1 -20.61 -34.19 18.35
C ARG A 1 -19.39 -35.10 18.49
N GLU A 2 -18.88 -35.73 17.43
CA GLU A 2 -17.72 -36.64 17.53
C GLU A 2 -16.44 -35.96 18.06
N ALA A 3 -16.14 -34.75 17.60
CA ALA A 3 -14.99 -33.98 18.12
C ALA A 3 -15.08 -33.73 19.63
N VAL A 4 -16.28 -33.42 20.16
CA VAL A 4 -16.52 -33.25 21.61
C VAL A 4 -16.29 -34.57 22.34
N ARG A 5 -16.77 -35.70 21.81
CA ARG A 5 -16.58 -37.02 22.41
C ARG A 5 -15.10 -37.38 22.54
N LEU A 6 -14.32 -37.20 21.46
CA LEU A 6 -12.88 -37.48 21.45
C LEU A 6 -12.11 -36.56 22.40
N ARG A 7 -12.38 -35.25 22.35
CA ARG A 7 -11.73 -34.26 23.23
C ARG A 7 -12.11 -34.44 24.69
N ARG A 8 -13.31 -34.96 24.99
CA ARG A 8 -13.72 -35.29 26.36
C ARG A 8 -12.90 -36.45 26.92
N ALA A 9 -12.76 -37.54 26.16
CA ALA A 9 -11.90 -38.65 26.57
C ALA A 9 -10.44 -38.22 26.80
N LEU A 10 -9.92 -37.32 25.95
CA LEU A 10 -8.59 -36.76 26.12
C LEU A 10 -8.48 -35.84 27.35
N ALA A 11 -9.49 -35.00 27.61
CA ALA A 11 -9.53 -34.13 28.78
C ALA A 11 -9.68 -34.93 30.09
N GLU A 12 -10.37 -36.07 30.09
CA GLU A 12 -10.41 -36.98 31.25
C GLU A 12 -9.03 -37.59 31.53
N ALA A 13 -8.29 -37.97 30.48
CA ALA A 13 -6.96 -38.54 30.62
C ALA A 13 -5.87 -37.50 30.93
N SER A 14 -6.03 -36.26 30.44
CA SER A 14 -5.06 -35.17 30.58
C SER A 14 -5.75 -33.80 30.57
N PRO A 15 -6.38 -33.40 31.70
CA PRO A 15 -7.19 -32.18 31.77
C PRO A 15 -6.43 -30.91 31.36
N ALA A 16 -5.23 -30.71 31.90
CA ALA A 16 -4.43 -29.52 31.64
C ALA A 16 -4.12 -29.29 30.15
N ALA A 17 -3.99 -30.37 29.37
CA ALA A 17 -3.65 -30.29 27.95
C ALA A 17 -4.88 -30.10 27.05
N TYR A 18 -6.01 -30.76 27.35
CA TYR A 18 -7.12 -30.89 26.41
C TYR A 18 -8.41 -30.20 26.82
N THR A 19 -8.53 -29.69 28.05
CA THR A 19 -9.70 -28.89 28.45
C THR A 19 -9.92 -27.63 27.58
N PRO A 20 -8.88 -26.89 27.13
CA PRO A 20 -9.07 -25.78 26.20
C PRO A 20 -9.68 -26.20 24.84
N ASP A 21 -9.24 -27.33 24.31
CA ASP A 21 -9.73 -27.87 23.04
C ASP A 21 -11.16 -28.37 23.18
N LEU A 22 -11.49 -29.03 24.30
CA LEU A 22 -12.84 -29.48 24.61
C LEU A 22 -13.80 -28.29 24.69
N ALA A 23 -13.44 -27.24 25.44
CA ALA A 23 -14.25 -26.02 25.56
C ALA A 23 -14.51 -25.36 24.19
N THR A 24 -13.49 -25.36 23.32
CA THR A 24 -13.61 -24.84 21.94
C THR A 24 -14.55 -25.69 21.10
N SER A 25 -14.44 -27.01 21.17
CA SER A 25 -15.38 -27.91 20.47
C SER A 25 -16.81 -27.79 20.96
N LEU A 26 -17.02 -27.60 22.26
CA LEU A 26 -18.34 -27.41 22.84
C LEU A 26 -18.96 -26.08 22.40
N THR A 27 -18.18 -24.99 22.36
CA THR A 27 -18.65 -23.69 21.85
C THR A 27 -19.11 -23.80 20.40
N ASN A 28 -18.30 -24.45 19.54
CA ASN A 28 -18.66 -24.64 18.13
C ASN A 28 -19.89 -25.55 17.98
N LEU A 29 -19.98 -26.60 18.80
CA LEU A 29 -21.14 -27.48 18.80
C LEU A 29 -22.41 -26.73 19.21
N ALA A 30 -22.35 -25.90 20.25
CA ALA A 30 -23.47 -25.10 20.71
C ALA A 30 -24.01 -24.19 19.59
N ASN A 31 -23.12 -23.47 18.88
CA ASN A 31 -23.52 -22.61 17.77
C ASN A 31 -24.21 -23.39 16.65
N ILE A 32 -23.62 -24.50 16.20
CA ILE A 32 -24.20 -25.35 15.15
C ILE A 32 -25.57 -25.89 15.58
N LEU A 33 -25.70 -26.34 16.83
CA LEU A 33 -26.97 -26.85 17.36
C LEU A 33 -28.05 -25.76 17.41
N SER A 34 -27.69 -24.53 17.77
CA SER A 34 -28.62 -23.38 17.73
C SER A 34 -29.09 -23.11 16.31
N GLU A 35 -28.18 -23.10 15.34
CA GLU A 35 -28.48 -22.85 13.92
C GLU A 35 -29.44 -23.89 13.34
N VAL A 36 -29.29 -25.17 13.70
CA VAL A 36 -30.20 -26.23 13.25
C VAL A 36 -31.48 -26.35 14.11
N GLY A 37 -31.66 -25.47 15.10
CA GLY A 37 -32.86 -25.38 15.93
C GLY A 37 -32.91 -26.33 17.13
N GLU A 38 -31.83 -27.07 17.41
CA GLU A 38 -31.69 -27.98 18.56
C GLU A 38 -31.30 -27.21 19.84
N ARG A 39 -32.13 -26.24 20.20
CA ARG A 39 -31.82 -25.19 21.20
C ARG A 39 -31.49 -25.71 22.61
N ASN A 40 -32.14 -26.77 23.07
CA ASN A 40 -31.86 -27.35 24.40
C ASN A 40 -30.49 -28.02 24.45
N GLU A 41 -30.10 -28.75 23.39
CA GLU A 41 -28.76 -29.34 23.31
C GLU A 41 -27.68 -28.27 23.13
N ALA A 42 -27.99 -27.21 22.38
CA ALA A 42 -27.13 -26.03 22.25
C ALA A 42 -26.86 -25.39 23.62
N LEU A 43 -27.90 -25.22 24.44
CA LEU A 43 -27.80 -24.65 25.77
C LEU A 43 -26.91 -25.49 26.70
N GLU A 44 -27.08 -26.82 26.70
CA GLU A 44 -26.24 -27.70 27.51
C GLU A 44 -24.76 -27.64 27.09
N ALA A 45 -24.50 -27.65 25.78
CA ALA A 45 -23.13 -27.52 25.26
C ALA A 45 -22.50 -26.16 25.62
N ALA A 46 -23.28 -25.06 25.53
CA ALA A 46 -22.81 -23.72 25.89
C ALA A 46 -22.53 -23.59 27.40
N ARG A 47 -23.42 -24.10 28.26
CA ARG A 47 -23.20 -24.13 29.72
C ARG A 47 -21.95 -24.92 30.09
N GLU A 48 -21.71 -26.06 29.44
CA GLU A 48 -20.50 -26.84 29.65
C GLU A 48 -19.24 -26.09 29.21
N ALA A 49 -19.27 -25.44 28.04
CA ALA A 49 -18.14 -24.64 27.56
C ALA A 49 -17.79 -23.51 28.53
N VAL A 50 -18.79 -22.77 29.04
CA VAL A 50 -18.59 -21.70 30.03
C VAL A 50 -17.99 -22.24 31.32
N ARG A 51 -18.48 -23.36 31.85
CA ARG A 51 -17.90 -23.98 33.06
C ARG A 51 -16.43 -24.33 32.88
N LEU A 52 -16.05 -24.93 31.76
CA LEU A 52 -14.65 -25.25 31.48
C LEU A 52 -13.80 -23.98 31.31
N ARG A 53 -14.32 -22.95 30.65
CA ARG A 53 -13.62 -21.67 30.47
C ARG A 53 -13.45 -20.90 31.78
N ARG A 54 -14.38 -21.01 32.74
CA ARG A 54 -14.19 -20.43 34.09
C ARG A 54 -13.01 -21.06 34.81
N VAL A 55 -12.93 -22.39 34.85
CA VAL A 55 -11.80 -23.11 35.47
C VAL A 55 -10.47 -22.73 34.80
N LEU A 56 -10.45 -22.61 33.47
CA LEU A 56 -9.26 -22.18 32.74
C LEU A 56 -8.88 -20.73 33.04
N ALA A 57 -9.85 -19.81 33.10
CA ALA A 57 -9.61 -18.40 33.40
C ALA A 57 -9.16 -18.19 34.86
N GLU A 58 -9.63 -19.00 35.81
CA GLU A 58 -9.12 -18.99 37.19
C GLU A 58 -7.64 -19.43 37.25
N ALA A 59 -7.27 -20.46 36.48
CA ALA A 59 -5.90 -20.96 36.45
C ALA A 59 -4.93 -20.03 35.70
N SER A 60 -5.38 -19.45 34.58
CA SER A 60 -4.58 -18.57 33.72
C SER A 60 -5.43 -17.42 33.15
N PRO A 61 -5.70 -16.36 33.96
CA PRO A 61 -6.60 -15.28 33.56
C PRO A 61 -6.20 -14.60 32.24
N ALA A 62 -4.93 -14.23 32.10
CA ALA A 62 -4.43 -13.54 30.90
C ALA A 62 -4.64 -14.35 29.60
N ALA A 63 -4.63 -15.68 29.68
CA ALA A 63 -4.77 -16.55 28.52
C ALA A 63 -6.23 -16.82 28.15
N TYR A 64 -7.12 -16.92 29.13
CA TYR A 64 -8.45 -17.51 28.93
C TYR A 64 -9.64 -16.60 29.24
N THR A 65 -9.44 -15.44 29.87
CA THR A 65 -10.51 -14.44 30.06
C THR A 65 -11.18 -14.02 28.75
N PRO A 66 -10.47 -13.76 27.64
CA PRO A 66 -11.12 -13.45 26.36
C PRO A 66 -12.03 -14.59 25.86
N ASN A 67 -11.61 -15.85 26.06
CA ASN A 67 -12.41 -16.98 25.64
C ASN A 67 -13.63 -17.20 26.53
N LEU A 68 -13.51 -16.99 27.84
CA LEU A 68 -14.64 -17.05 28.77
C LEU A 68 -15.69 -16.01 28.39
N ALA A 69 -15.27 -14.77 28.14
CA ALA A 69 -16.17 -13.70 27.74
C ALA A 69 -16.92 -14.04 26.44
N THR A 70 -16.23 -14.59 25.43
CA THR A 70 -16.87 -15.06 24.20
C THR A 70 -17.86 -16.21 24.43
N SER A 71 -17.52 -17.20 25.27
CA SER A 71 -18.45 -18.29 25.59
C SER A 71 -19.69 -17.79 26.34
N LEU A 72 -19.55 -16.80 27.22
CA LEU A 72 -20.66 -16.16 27.93
C LEU A 72 -21.58 -15.39 26.97
N THR A 73 -21.04 -14.68 25.99
CA THR A 73 -21.83 -14.03 24.92
C THR A 73 -22.67 -15.05 24.15
N ASN A 74 -22.09 -16.18 23.76
CA ASN A 74 -22.82 -17.22 23.05
C ASN A 74 -23.91 -17.84 23.94
N LEU A 75 -23.60 -18.08 25.22
CA LEU A 75 -24.57 -18.57 26.19
C LEU A 75 -25.75 -17.58 26.35
N ALA A 76 -25.49 -16.27 26.45
CA ALA A 76 -26.52 -15.24 26.52
C ALA A 76 -27.43 -15.23 25.28
N ASN A 77 -26.87 -15.43 24.08
CA ASN A 77 -27.63 -15.58 22.83
C ASN A 77 -28.56 -16.78 22.87
N ILE A 78 -28.02 -17.97 23.19
CA ILE A 78 -28.79 -19.22 23.26
C ILE A 78 -29.88 -19.14 24.33
N LEU A 79 -29.57 -18.59 25.52
CA LEU A 79 -30.56 -18.37 26.59
C LEU A 79 -31.71 -17.46 26.14
N SER A 80 -31.40 -16.43 25.33
CA SER A 80 -32.44 -15.58 24.74
C SER A 80 -33.36 -16.35 23.80
N GLU A 81 -32.78 -17.23 22.97
CA GLU A 81 -33.52 -18.01 21.97
C GLU A 81 -34.45 -19.05 22.61
N VAL A 82 -34.10 -19.58 23.79
CA VAL A 82 -34.98 -20.47 24.57
C VAL A 82 -35.95 -19.71 25.49
N GLY A 83 -35.87 -18.38 25.54
CA GLY A 83 -36.77 -17.53 26.33
C GLY A 83 -36.34 -17.31 27.78
N GLU A 84 -35.16 -17.78 28.19
CA GLU A 84 -34.59 -17.61 29.53
C GLU A 84 -33.94 -16.23 29.70
N ARG A 85 -34.77 -15.18 29.64
CA ARG A 85 -34.33 -13.78 29.53
C ARG A 85 -33.47 -13.31 30.71
N ASN A 86 -33.78 -13.72 31.93
CA ASN A 86 -33.03 -13.31 33.12
C ASN A 86 -31.64 -13.94 33.17
N GLU A 87 -31.52 -15.25 32.93
CA GLU A 87 -30.21 -15.90 32.83
C GLU A 87 -29.38 -15.33 31.68
N ALA A 88 -30.04 -15.00 30.55
CA ALA A 88 -29.38 -14.37 29.42
C ALA A 88 -28.80 -13.00 29.77
N LEU A 89 -29.51 -12.22 30.58
CA LEU A 89 -29.06 -10.92 31.06
C LEU A 89 -27.85 -11.05 31.99
N GLU A 90 -27.87 -11.99 32.93
CA GLU A 90 -26.75 -12.25 33.83
C GLU A 90 -25.48 -12.68 33.06
N ALA A 91 -25.62 -13.59 32.10
CA ALA A 91 -24.50 -13.99 31.24
C ALA A 91 -23.95 -12.83 30.40
N ALA A 92 -24.82 -11.94 29.91
CA ALA A 92 -24.41 -10.76 29.16
C ALA A 92 -23.69 -9.72 30.04
N ARG A 93 -24.16 -9.48 31.27
CA ARG A 93 -23.50 -8.60 32.25
C ARG A 93 -22.09 -9.11 32.58
N GLU A 94 -21.95 -10.41 32.87
CA GLU A 94 -20.64 -11.01 33.14
C GLU A 94 -19.68 -10.86 31.95
N ALA A 95 -20.16 -11.07 30.72
CA ALA A 95 -19.35 -10.89 29.52
C ALA A 95 -18.88 -9.43 29.35
N VAL A 96 -19.76 -8.45 29.59
CA VAL A 96 -19.43 -7.02 29.52
C VAL A 96 -18.36 -6.66 30.55
N GLU A 97 -18.48 -7.11 31.80
CA GLU A 97 -17.48 -6.84 32.85
C GLU A 97 -16.09 -7.40 32.48
N LEU A 98 -16.04 -8.63 31.96
CA LEU A 98 -14.77 -9.20 31.49
C LEU A 98 -14.17 -8.39 30.33
N TYR A 99 -15.00 -7.95 29.38
CA TYR A 99 -14.53 -7.12 28.27
C TYR A 99 -14.14 -5.70 28.68
N ARG A 100 -14.75 -5.13 29.74
CA ARG A 100 -14.30 -3.86 30.36
C ARG A 100 -12.87 -3.99 30.87
N GLY A 101 -12.59 -5.01 31.69
CA GLY A 101 -11.22 -5.27 32.17
C GLY A 101 -10.22 -5.55 31.05
N LEU A 102 -10.63 -6.26 29.98
CA LEU A 102 -9.79 -6.48 28.81
C LEU A 102 -9.53 -5.19 28.02
N ALA A 103 -10.54 -4.32 27.87
CA ALA A 103 -10.39 -3.03 27.20
C ALA A 103 -9.54 -2.05 28.01
N GLU A 104 -9.58 -2.08 29.34
CA GLU A 104 -8.67 -1.31 30.18
C GLU A 104 -7.20 -1.74 29.98
N ALA A 105 -6.95 -3.05 29.92
CA ALA A 105 -5.61 -3.60 29.73
C ALA A 105 -5.10 -3.46 28.28
N SER A 106 -5.98 -3.49 27.29
CA SER A 106 -5.64 -3.44 25.86
C SER A 106 -6.75 -2.78 25.05
N PRO A 107 -6.89 -1.44 25.12
CA PRO A 107 -8.00 -0.71 24.49
C PRO A 107 -8.13 -1.00 22.99
N GLN A 108 -7.00 -1.00 22.26
CA GLN A 108 -6.97 -1.21 20.81
C GLN A 108 -7.51 -2.57 20.38
N ALA A 109 -7.38 -3.61 21.22
CA ALA A 109 -7.79 -4.97 20.88
C ALA A 109 -9.26 -5.26 21.20
N TYR A 110 -9.82 -4.61 22.23
CA TYR A 110 -11.10 -5.04 22.83
C TYR A 110 -12.21 -3.99 22.82
N THR A 111 -11.92 -2.72 22.52
CA THR A 111 -12.93 -1.65 22.54
C THR A 111 -14.11 -1.92 21.59
N LEU A 112 -13.85 -2.42 20.38
CA LEU A 112 -14.93 -2.71 19.42
C LEU A 112 -15.84 -3.87 19.89
N ASN A 113 -15.24 -4.90 20.49
CA ASN A 113 -15.97 -6.03 21.05
C ASN A 113 -16.83 -5.58 22.24
N LEU A 114 -16.25 -4.75 23.12
CA LEU A 114 -16.97 -4.17 24.25
C LEU A 114 -18.17 -3.34 23.77
N ALA A 115 -18.01 -2.46 22.76
CA ALA A 115 -19.10 -1.67 22.22
C ALA A 115 -20.25 -2.53 21.65
N MET A 116 -19.92 -3.63 20.96
CA MET A 116 -20.91 -4.59 20.48
C MET A 116 -21.64 -5.28 21.65
N LEU A 117 -20.94 -5.66 22.71
CA LEU A 117 -21.57 -6.28 23.87
C LEU A 117 -22.45 -5.32 24.67
N LEU A 118 -22.03 -4.07 24.83
CA LEU A 118 -22.85 -3.01 25.44
C LEU A 118 -24.15 -2.81 24.65
N THR A 119 -24.07 -2.81 23.31
CA THR A 119 -25.25 -2.77 22.44
C THR A 119 -26.19 -3.96 22.69
N ASN A 120 -25.65 -5.17 22.71
CA ASN A 120 -26.45 -6.39 22.94
C ASN A 120 -27.06 -6.41 24.34
N LEU A 121 -26.33 -5.96 25.36
CA LEU A 121 -26.82 -5.84 26.72
C LEU A 121 -27.99 -4.86 26.80
N ALA A 122 -27.87 -3.69 26.17
CA ALA A 122 -28.94 -2.71 26.15
C ALA A 122 -30.21 -3.21 25.44
N ILE A 123 -30.07 -3.91 24.31
CA ILE A 123 -31.21 -4.55 23.62
C ILE A 123 -31.93 -5.54 24.55
N ARG A 124 -31.17 -6.32 25.33
CA ARG A 124 -31.73 -7.29 26.30
C ARG A 124 -32.42 -6.62 27.47
N LEU A 125 -31.80 -5.58 28.04
CA LEU A 125 -32.39 -4.75 29.09
C LEU A 125 -33.72 -4.13 28.63
N SER A 126 -33.74 -3.59 27.40
CA SER A 126 -34.98 -3.09 26.78
C SER A 126 -36.04 -4.19 26.66
N ALA A 127 -35.66 -5.41 26.24
CA ALA A 127 -36.57 -6.53 26.09
C ALA A 127 -37.19 -7.05 27.42
N VAL A 128 -36.52 -6.83 28.55
CA VAL A 128 -37.06 -7.13 29.89
C VAL A 128 -37.77 -5.94 30.56
N GLY A 129 -37.82 -4.79 29.89
CA GLY A 129 -38.49 -3.58 30.36
C GLY A 129 -37.61 -2.63 31.18
N GLU A 130 -36.33 -2.95 31.37
CA GLU A 130 -35.35 -2.15 32.13
C GLU A 130 -34.75 -1.02 31.27
N ARG A 131 -35.63 -0.15 30.74
CA ARG A 131 -35.25 0.92 29.80
C ARG A 131 -34.23 1.91 30.38
N ASN A 132 -34.34 2.26 31.65
CA ASN A 132 -33.43 3.23 32.28
C ASN A 132 -32.00 2.68 32.35
N GLU A 133 -31.85 1.41 32.77
CA GLU A 133 -30.55 0.73 32.81
C GLU A 133 -29.99 0.58 31.37
N ALA A 134 -30.84 0.27 30.39
CA ALA A 134 -30.43 0.21 28.99
C ALA A 134 -29.87 1.55 28.47
N LEU A 135 -30.42 2.69 28.89
CA LEU A 135 -29.93 4.02 28.53
C LEU A 135 -28.63 4.38 29.25
N GLU A 136 -28.47 3.97 30.51
CA GLU A 136 -27.28 4.24 31.33
C GLU A 136 -26.01 3.61 30.75
N ILE A 137 -26.13 2.44 30.09
CA ILE A 137 -25.06 1.78 29.33
C ILE A 137 -24.40 2.71 28.28
N PHE A 138 -25.14 3.68 27.74
CA PHE A 138 -24.65 4.62 26.73
C PHE A 138 -24.14 5.95 27.31
N VAL A 139 -24.09 6.07 28.64
CA VAL A 139 -23.59 7.25 29.35
C VAL A 139 -22.39 6.88 30.22
N GLU A 140 -22.45 5.76 30.93
CA GLU A 140 -21.38 5.38 31.85
C GLU A 140 -20.17 4.80 31.12
N GLY A 141 -19.01 5.44 31.29
CA GLY A 141 -17.73 4.92 30.81
C GLY A 141 -17.53 4.98 29.29
N VAL A 142 -18.41 5.65 28.54
CA VAL A 142 -18.28 5.78 27.08
C VAL A 142 -17.27 6.86 26.65
N ASP A 143 -16.90 7.76 27.55
CA ASP A 143 -15.95 8.86 27.28
C ASP A 143 -14.53 8.37 26.95
N CYS A 144 -14.17 7.16 27.38
CA CYS A 144 -12.87 6.55 27.08
C CYS A 144 -12.79 5.96 25.65
N PHE A 145 -13.93 5.80 24.98
CA PHE A 145 -13.98 5.26 23.63
C PHE A 145 -13.60 6.29 22.59
N SER A 146 -13.07 5.84 21.44
CA SER A 146 -12.79 6.70 20.31
C SER A 146 -14.08 7.29 19.73
N PRO A 147 -14.01 8.43 19.00
CA PRO A 147 -15.20 9.04 18.40
C PRO A 147 -16.01 8.08 17.52
N ALA A 148 -15.38 7.22 16.72
CA ALA A 148 -16.06 6.23 15.89
C ALA A 148 -16.85 5.22 16.74
N VAL A 149 -16.31 4.80 17.87
CA VAL A 149 -16.95 3.83 18.76
C VAL A 149 -18.13 4.48 19.51
N ARG A 150 -17.96 5.71 20.00
CA ARG A 150 -19.07 6.48 20.60
C ARG A 150 -20.20 6.70 19.58
N ALA A 151 -19.86 7.07 18.35
CA ALA A 151 -20.82 7.23 17.28
C ALA A 151 -21.58 5.92 16.97
N ARG A 152 -20.88 4.78 16.94
CA ARG A 152 -21.52 3.46 16.77
C ARG A 152 -22.52 3.15 17.88
N LEU A 153 -22.15 3.42 19.14
CA LEU A 153 -23.02 3.24 20.28
C LEU A 153 -24.26 4.13 20.20
N LEU A 154 -24.11 5.39 19.80
CA LEU A 154 -25.25 6.31 19.60
C LEU A 154 -26.22 5.79 18.52
N VAL A 155 -25.72 5.33 17.37
CA VAL A 155 -26.58 4.71 16.34
C VAL A 155 -27.27 3.46 16.86
N ALA A 156 -26.56 2.62 17.62
CA ALA A 156 -27.16 1.44 18.22
C ALA A 156 -28.30 1.81 19.20
N ARG A 157 -28.12 2.86 20.01
CA ARG A 157 -29.16 3.40 20.89
C ARG A 157 -30.39 3.88 20.12
N ALA A 158 -30.18 4.57 18.99
CA ALA A 158 -31.26 5.03 18.12
C ALA A 158 -32.13 3.91 17.55
N HIS A 159 -31.60 2.68 17.39
CA HIS A 159 -32.34 1.56 16.79
C HIS A 159 -33.37 0.91 17.73
N TRP A 160 -33.15 0.94 19.04
CA TRP A 160 -34.01 0.24 20.00
C TRP A 160 -34.82 1.17 20.90
N ARG A 161 -34.40 2.44 21.08
CA ARG A 161 -35.18 3.41 21.85
C ARG A 161 -36.47 3.76 21.10
N ASP A 162 -37.52 4.05 21.85
CA ASP A 162 -38.87 4.35 21.34
C ASP A 162 -39.48 5.61 21.97
N ASP A 163 -38.63 6.48 22.52
CA ASP A 163 -39.01 7.68 23.27
C ASP A 163 -38.93 8.98 22.42
N GLY A 164 -38.71 8.87 21.11
CA GLY A 164 -38.62 10.01 20.21
C GLY A 164 -37.24 10.68 20.14
N GLY A 165 -36.22 10.12 20.81
CA GLY A 165 -34.85 10.62 20.79
C GLY A 165 -33.95 10.02 19.70
N GLU A 166 -34.49 9.17 18.82
CA GLU A 166 -33.75 8.41 17.79
C GLU A 166 -33.01 9.36 16.83
N ALA A 167 -33.70 10.37 16.30
CA ALA A 167 -33.10 11.35 15.39
C ALA A 167 -31.99 12.17 16.07
N GLY A 168 -32.14 12.50 17.35
CA GLY A 168 -31.12 13.20 18.14
C GLY A 168 -29.84 12.37 18.29
N ASP A 169 -29.98 11.07 18.51
CA ASP A 169 -28.85 10.15 18.61
C ASP A 169 -28.11 9.98 17.27
N VAL A 170 -28.83 9.89 16.16
CA VAL A 170 -28.22 9.82 14.82
C VAL A 170 -27.45 11.12 14.50
N VAL A 171 -28.00 12.29 14.84
CA VAL A 171 -27.31 13.58 14.67
C VAL A 171 -26.07 13.67 15.56
N ALA A 172 -26.16 13.23 16.82
CA ALA A 172 -25.00 13.19 17.71
C ALA A 172 -23.93 12.22 17.20
N ALA A 173 -24.32 11.05 16.68
CA ALA A 173 -23.40 10.10 16.09
C ALA A 173 -22.65 10.68 14.89
N ALA A 174 -23.36 11.41 14.01
CA ALA A 174 -22.74 12.08 12.87
C ALA A 174 -21.69 13.12 13.32
N ARG A 175 -21.97 13.89 14.38
CA ARG A 175 -21.00 14.85 14.94
C ARG A 175 -19.78 14.17 15.56
N GLU A 176 -19.99 13.08 16.28
CA GLU A 176 -18.88 12.27 16.83
C GLU A 176 -18.00 11.71 15.71
N ALA A 177 -18.59 11.11 14.68
CA ALA A 177 -17.88 10.55 13.53
C ALA A 177 -17.31 11.59 12.55
N ASP A 178 -17.54 12.89 12.77
CA ASP A 178 -16.87 13.96 12.04
C ASP A 178 -15.45 14.24 12.57
N SER A 179 -15.14 13.75 13.77
CA SER A 179 -13.81 13.83 14.36
C SER A 179 -12.82 12.86 13.69
N THR A 180 -11.52 13.11 13.88
CA THR A 180 -10.45 12.22 13.42
C THR A 180 -10.39 10.91 14.24
N ASP A 181 -10.28 9.78 13.56
CA ASP A 181 -10.15 8.44 14.15
C ASP A 181 -9.47 7.47 13.16
N ASP A 182 -9.27 6.21 13.55
CA ASP A 182 -8.77 5.14 12.67
C ASP A 182 -9.73 4.94 11.47
N PRO A 183 -9.27 5.15 10.22
CA PRO A 183 -10.09 4.98 9.03
C PRO A 183 -10.82 3.62 8.95
N VAL A 184 -10.18 2.54 9.38
CA VAL A 184 -10.73 1.17 9.32
C VAL A 184 -11.98 1.04 10.19
N LEU A 185 -12.03 1.75 11.31
CA LEU A 185 -13.19 1.81 12.20
C LEU A 185 -14.20 2.85 11.71
N LEU A 186 -13.69 4.01 11.29
CA LEU A 186 -14.50 5.18 10.99
C LEU A 186 -15.35 5.01 9.72
N GLY A 187 -14.79 4.43 8.66
CA GLY A 187 -15.50 4.23 7.38
C GLY A 187 -16.81 3.43 7.51
N PRO A 188 -16.79 2.22 8.09
CA PRO A 188 -18.00 1.45 8.34
C PRO A 188 -19.02 2.19 9.22
N VAL A 189 -18.57 2.93 10.24
CA VAL A 189 -19.44 3.71 11.13
C VAL A 189 -20.10 4.86 10.38
N ARG A 190 -19.36 5.62 9.58
CA ARG A 190 -19.91 6.70 8.75
C ARG A 190 -20.97 6.19 7.78
N ARG A 191 -20.75 5.05 7.12
CA ARG A 191 -21.77 4.43 6.24
C ARG A 191 -23.03 4.01 6.99
N MET A 192 -22.88 3.45 8.18
CA MET A 192 -24.01 3.09 9.05
C MET A 192 -24.79 4.33 9.50
N ILE A 193 -24.09 5.44 9.84
CA ILE A 193 -24.73 6.72 10.19
C ILE A 193 -25.47 7.30 8.98
N ALA A 194 -24.84 7.37 7.81
CA ALA A 194 -25.48 7.89 6.60
C ALA A 194 -26.74 7.10 6.24
N ARG A 195 -26.73 5.77 6.42
CA ARG A 195 -27.91 4.93 6.27
C ARG A 195 -29.00 5.29 7.28
N ALA A 196 -28.64 5.43 8.56
CA ALA A 196 -29.58 5.81 9.61
C ALA A 196 -30.18 7.21 9.41
N VAL A 197 -29.39 8.17 8.91
CA VAL A 197 -29.86 9.52 8.51
C VAL A 197 -30.94 9.42 7.45
N THR A 198 -30.71 8.63 6.40
CA THR A 198 -31.66 8.40 5.31
C THR A 198 -32.92 7.68 5.79
N ASP A 199 -32.78 6.59 6.54
CA ASP A 199 -33.91 5.78 7.02
C ASP A 199 -34.80 6.58 7.99
N ALA A 200 -34.21 7.49 8.79
CA ALA A 200 -34.95 8.39 9.68
C ALA A 200 -35.49 9.66 9.00
N GLY A 201 -35.17 9.90 7.72
CA GLY A 201 -35.60 11.09 6.97
C GLY A 201 -35.09 12.41 7.56
N ILE A 202 -33.88 12.41 8.13
CA ILE A 202 -33.29 13.58 8.79
C ILE A 202 -32.85 14.59 7.73
N THR A 203 -33.39 15.81 7.80
CA THR A 203 -33.10 16.91 6.86
C THR A 203 -32.26 18.04 7.49
N ASP A 204 -31.59 17.76 8.61
CA ASP A 204 -30.79 18.75 9.34
C ASP A 204 -29.65 19.32 8.48
N THR A 205 -29.70 20.63 8.24
CA THR A 205 -28.70 21.38 7.46
C THR A 205 -27.34 21.50 8.14
N GLY A 206 -27.24 21.17 9.43
CA GLY A 206 -26.00 21.22 10.19
C GLY A 206 -25.16 19.94 10.18
N LEU A 207 -25.60 18.90 9.46
CA LEU A 207 -24.87 17.64 9.36
C LEU A 207 -23.66 17.73 8.40
N PRO A 208 -22.58 16.96 8.67
CA PRO A 208 -21.48 16.81 7.73
C PRO A 208 -21.95 16.33 6.36
N ARG A 209 -21.30 16.78 5.28
CA ARG A 209 -21.72 16.45 3.91
C ARG A 209 -21.68 14.95 3.63
N TRP A 210 -20.70 14.23 4.18
CA TRP A 210 -20.59 12.78 4.05
C TRP A 210 -21.79 12.03 4.66
N ALA A 211 -22.49 12.62 5.64
CA ALA A 211 -23.61 11.97 6.31
C ALA A 211 -24.93 12.10 5.53
N ILE A 212 -25.03 13.11 4.65
CA ILE A 212 -26.24 13.42 3.87
C ILE A 212 -26.05 13.21 2.36
N VAL A 213 -24.87 12.75 1.92
CA VAL A 213 -24.59 12.50 0.51
C VAL A 213 -25.42 11.31 0.02
N ASP A 214 -26.04 11.46 -1.15
CA ASP A 214 -26.68 10.34 -1.84
C ASP A 214 -25.58 9.43 -2.42
N ALA A 215 -25.16 8.45 -1.64
CA ALA A 215 -24.17 7.49 -2.05
C ALA A 215 -24.70 6.51 -3.11
N GLU A 216 -26.00 6.20 -3.11
CA GLU A 216 -26.59 5.20 -4.00
C GLU A 216 -26.46 5.60 -5.47
N SER A 217 -26.64 6.88 -5.79
CA SER A 217 -26.49 7.39 -7.16
C SER A 217 -25.02 7.42 -7.66
N ALA A 218 -24.05 7.29 -6.77
CA ALA A 218 -22.62 7.26 -7.09
C ALA A 218 -21.97 5.87 -6.95
N THR A 219 -22.64 4.91 -6.30
CA THR A 219 -22.11 3.56 -6.03
C THR A 219 -21.55 2.88 -7.27
N SER A 220 -22.32 2.81 -8.36
CA SER A 220 -21.88 2.16 -9.60
C SER A 220 -20.62 2.79 -10.19
N ARG A 221 -20.44 4.11 -10.07
CA ARG A 221 -19.23 4.79 -10.56
C ARG A 221 -18.03 4.52 -9.66
N ILE A 222 -18.23 4.49 -8.34
CA ILE A 222 -17.18 4.12 -7.39
C ILE A 222 -16.75 2.67 -7.61
N GLU A 223 -17.70 1.75 -7.75
CA GLU A 223 -17.40 0.34 -8.01
C GLU A 223 -16.62 0.17 -9.31
N GLY A 224 -17.04 0.81 -10.41
CA GLY A 224 -16.30 0.80 -11.66
C GLY A 224 -14.88 1.37 -11.54
N TRP A 225 -14.67 2.40 -10.73
CA TRP A 225 -13.33 2.91 -10.42
C TRP A 225 -12.49 1.90 -9.63
N LEU A 226 -13.09 1.24 -8.64
CA LEU A 226 -12.40 0.24 -7.82
C LEU A 226 -12.05 -1.04 -8.61
N GLU A 227 -12.77 -1.33 -9.69
CA GLU A 227 -12.49 -2.44 -10.61
C GLU A 227 -11.34 -2.13 -11.58
N CYS A 228 -10.94 -0.87 -11.75
CA CYS A 228 -9.81 -0.49 -12.60
C CYS A 228 -8.50 -1.04 -12.03
N SER A 229 -7.90 -1.98 -12.76
CA SER A 229 -6.70 -2.73 -12.33
C SER A 229 -5.38 -2.02 -12.61
N ASP A 230 -5.38 -1.02 -13.50
CA ASP A 230 -4.19 -0.25 -13.87
C ASP A 230 -4.51 1.22 -14.15
N LEU A 231 -3.47 2.04 -14.29
CA LEU A 231 -3.59 3.49 -14.49
C LEU A 231 -4.16 3.86 -15.87
N ALA A 232 -4.02 3.01 -16.89
CA ALA A 232 -4.59 3.26 -18.21
C ALA A 232 -6.11 3.03 -18.22
N GLN A 233 -6.58 1.98 -17.54
CA GLN A 233 -8.01 1.75 -17.27
C GLN A 233 -8.60 2.92 -16.46
N ARG A 234 -7.88 3.41 -15.45
CA ARG A 234 -8.27 4.60 -14.68
C ARG A 234 -8.38 5.86 -15.54
N ALA A 235 -7.41 6.11 -16.42
CA ALA A 235 -7.46 7.23 -17.36
C ALA A 235 -8.69 7.14 -18.30
N ALA A 236 -8.91 5.97 -18.91
CA ALA A 236 -10.07 5.75 -19.77
C ALA A 236 -11.41 5.91 -19.01
N PHE A 237 -11.46 5.47 -17.76
CA PHE A 237 -12.63 5.62 -16.90
C PHE A 237 -12.92 7.09 -16.59
N LEU A 238 -11.89 7.88 -16.26
CA LEU A 238 -12.01 9.32 -16.02
C LEU A 238 -12.51 10.07 -17.26
N GLU A 239 -12.01 9.74 -18.45
CA GLU A 239 -12.48 10.33 -19.71
C GLU A 239 -13.96 10.02 -19.97
N ALA A 240 -14.39 8.80 -19.68
CA ALA A 240 -15.77 8.37 -19.90
C ALA A 240 -16.76 9.00 -18.90
N GLN A 241 -16.35 9.20 -17.64
CA GLN A 241 -17.26 9.56 -16.56
C GLN A 241 -17.12 11.01 -16.07
N TRP A 242 -15.94 11.62 -16.18
CA TRP A 242 -15.62 12.95 -15.63
C TRP A 242 -14.75 13.79 -16.56
N SER A 243 -15.06 13.83 -17.87
CA SER A 243 -14.35 14.70 -18.82
C SER A 243 -14.51 16.20 -18.52
N SER A 244 -15.60 16.60 -17.84
CA SER A 244 -15.85 17.97 -17.39
C SER A 244 -16.68 17.97 -16.10
N PRO A 245 -16.07 17.72 -14.93
CA PRO A 245 -16.78 17.54 -13.68
C PRO A 245 -17.41 18.85 -13.18
N SER A 246 -18.70 18.81 -12.88
CA SER A 246 -19.41 19.93 -12.28
C SER A 246 -19.00 20.15 -10.82
N ALA A 247 -19.21 21.37 -10.30
CA ALA A 247 -18.97 21.65 -8.88
C ALA A 247 -19.80 20.76 -7.94
N SER A 248 -20.98 20.33 -8.38
CA SER A 248 -21.82 19.41 -7.62
C SER A 248 -21.21 18.00 -7.57
N GLU A 249 -20.71 17.48 -8.70
CA GLU A 249 -20.08 16.16 -8.74
C GLU A 249 -18.80 16.12 -7.90
N ARG A 250 -18.00 17.19 -7.94
CA ARG A 250 -16.81 17.34 -7.10
C ARG A 250 -17.15 17.35 -5.62
N ALA A 251 -18.16 18.13 -5.23
CA ALA A 251 -18.64 18.14 -3.84
C ALA A 251 -19.19 16.77 -3.39
N THR A 252 -19.88 16.05 -4.27
CA THR A 252 -20.35 14.68 -4.01
C THR A 252 -19.17 13.73 -3.84
N LEU A 253 -18.17 13.75 -4.71
CA LEU A 253 -16.98 12.88 -4.59
C LEU A 253 -16.16 13.19 -3.34
N ALA A 254 -16.01 14.46 -2.95
CA ALA A 254 -15.36 14.84 -1.70
C ALA A 254 -16.09 14.25 -0.47
N ALA A 255 -17.42 14.37 -0.44
CA ALA A 255 -18.24 13.76 0.61
C ALA A 255 -18.15 12.22 0.61
N LEU A 256 -18.05 11.60 -0.56
CA LEU A 256 -17.85 10.15 -0.68
C LEU A 256 -16.45 9.72 -0.23
N ALA A 257 -15.41 10.49 -0.50
CA ALA A 257 -14.06 10.22 0.01
C ALA A 257 -14.03 10.21 1.55
N GLU A 258 -14.77 11.11 2.20
CA GLU A 258 -14.93 11.12 3.65
C GLU A 258 -15.80 9.95 4.16
N LEU A 259 -16.87 9.60 3.44
CA LEU A 259 -17.75 8.47 3.76
C LEU A 259 -17.02 7.11 3.66
N TYR A 260 -16.11 6.99 2.70
CA TYR A 260 -15.29 5.82 2.41
C TYR A 260 -13.82 6.05 2.80
N VAL A 261 -13.58 6.68 3.96
CA VAL A 261 -12.23 6.98 4.46
C VAL A 261 -11.34 5.72 4.62
N ASP A 262 -11.96 4.54 4.80
CA ASP A 262 -11.32 3.22 4.81
C ASP A 262 -10.89 2.71 3.43
N ARG A 263 -11.23 3.42 2.34
CA ARG A 263 -10.93 3.05 0.95
C ARG A 263 -10.13 4.16 0.25
N PRO A 264 -8.79 4.15 0.38
CA PRO A 264 -7.92 5.16 -0.24
C PRO A 264 -8.15 5.43 -1.73
N PRO A 265 -8.50 4.45 -2.59
CA PRO A 265 -8.77 4.73 -4.00
C PRO A 265 -9.96 5.67 -4.23
N VAL A 266 -10.92 5.77 -3.31
CA VAL A 266 -12.05 6.72 -3.44
C VAL A 266 -11.56 8.16 -3.22
N ALA A 267 -10.65 8.36 -2.28
CA ALA A 267 -10.00 9.66 -2.07
C ALA A 267 -9.09 10.04 -3.25
N GLU A 268 -8.39 9.06 -3.83
CA GLU A 268 -7.60 9.25 -5.06
C GLU A 268 -8.50 9.72 -6.22
N LEU A 269 -9.66 9.08 -6.42
CA LEU A 269 -10.63 9.49 -7.43
C LEU A 269 -11.09 10.94 -7.21
N ALA A 270 -11.45 11.30 -5.98
CA ALA A 270 -11.88 12.66 -5.66
C ALA A 270 -10.78 13.69 -5.95
N ALA A 271 -9.53 13.39 -5.63
CA ALA A 271 -8.38 14.24 -5.93
C ALA A 271 -8.15 14.40 -7.44
N LEU A 272 -8.19 13.29 -8.20
CA LEU A 272 -8.05 13.33 -9.66
C LEU A 272 -9.17 14.13 -10.32
N VAL A 273 -10.40 14.01 -9.85
CA VAL A 273 -11.53 14.77 -10.40
C VAL A 273 -11.44 16.26 -10.06
N GLU A 274 -10.88 16.63 -8.90
CA GLU A 274 -10.56 18.03 -8.61
C GLU A 274 -9.45 18.55 -9.53
N HIS A 275 -8.39 17.76 -9.75
CA HIS A 275 -7.30 18.11 -10.66
C HIS A 275 -7.76 18.26 -12.10
N ILE A 276 -8.72 17.45 -12.55
CA ILE A 276 -9.36 17.60 -13.87
C ILE A 276 -10.06 18.96 -13.98
N ALA A 277 -10.63 19.49 -12.91
CA ALA A 277 -11.26 20.82 -12.93
C ALA A 277 -10.25 21.96 -13.02
N ASP A 278 -9.04 21.77 -12.49
CA ASP A 278 -7.98 22.78 -12.47
C ASP A 278 -7.14 22.77 -13.75
N GLU A 279 -6.71 21.60 -14.22
CA GLU A 279 -5.77 21.45 -15.34
C GLU A 279 -6.39 20.87 -16.62
N GLY A 280 -7.61 20.33 -16.53
CA GLY A 280 -8.31 19.70 -17.63
C GLY A 280 -8.03 18.20 -17.78
N ILE A 281 -9.00 17.48 -18.34
CA ILE A 281 -8.97 16.01 -18.43
C ILE A 281 -7.75 15.46 -19.18
N GLN A 282 -7.31 16.15 -20.23
CA GLN A 282 -6.20 15.69 -21.07
C GLN A 282 -4.86 15.72 -20.35
N ALA A 283 -4.61 16.71 -19.48
CA ALA A 283 -3.39 16.78 -18.68
C ALA A 283 -3.33 15.59 -17.71
N VAL A 284 -4.42 15.35 -16.97
CA VAL A 284 -4.52 14.27 -15.99
C VAL A 284 -4.38 12.89 -16.64
N THR A 285 -5.08 12.65 -17.75
CA THR A 285 -5.03 11.33 -18.39
C THR A 285 -3.70 11.07 -19.08
N THR A 286 -3.04 12.11 -19.61
CA THR A 286 -1.68 12.01 -20.15
C THR A 286 -0.67 11.65 -19.06
N ASP A 287 -0.74 12.28 -17.88
CA ASP A 287 0.13 11.95 -16.75
C ASP A 287 -0.07 10.49 -16.29
N LEU A 288 -1.32 10.06 -16.10
CA LEU A 288 -1.64 8.68 -15.71
C LEU A 288 -1.13 7.65 -16.73
N ARG A 289 -1.30 7.91 -18.03
CA ARG A 289 -0.82 7.03 -19.10
C ARG A 289 0.71 7.01 -19.18
N THR A 290 1.35 8.16 -19.02
CA THR A 290 2.82 8.27 -19.02
C THR A 290 3.41 7.48 -17.85
N HIS A 291 2.84 7.61 -16.65
CA HIS A 291 3.26 6.82 -15.49
C HIS A 291 2.99 5.32 -15.67
N HIS A 292 1.87 4.96 -16.29
CA HIS A 292 1.60 3.56 -16.64
C HIS A 292 2.66 3.00 -17.58
N ARG A 293 2.99 3.74 -18.65
CA ARG A 293 4.01 3.37 -19.64
C ARG A 293 5.38 3.21 -18.98
N ALA A 294 5.77 4.16 -18.13
CA ALA A 294 7.02 4.08 -17.39
C ALA A 294 7.09 2.83 -16.50
N ARG A 295 5.98 2.45 -15.83
CA ARG A 295 5.91 1.21 -15.03
C ARG A 295 6.05 -0.05 -15.88
N LEU A 296 5.42 -0.11 -17.05
CA LEU A 296 5.57 -1.22 -17.98
C LEU A 296 7.02 -1.33 -18.48
N LEU A 297 7.60 -0.22 -18.97
CA LEU A 297 8.98 -0.17 -19.44
C LEU A 297 9.97 -0.56 -18.34
N ALA A 298 9.80 -0.06 -17.11
CA ALA A 298 10.65 -0.42 -15.98
C ALA A 298 10.59 -1.92 -15.67
N ARG A 299 9.38 -2.49 -15.61
CA ARG A 299 9.17 -3.93 -15.37
C ARG A 299 9.79 -4.78 -16.45
N ASP A 300 9.47 -4.49 -17.72
CA ASP A 300 9.90 -5.27 -18.87
C ASP A 300 11.40 -5.14 -19.08
N TRP A 301 11.97 -3.95 -18.85
CA TRP A 301 13.40 -3.72 -18.88
C TRP A 301 14.12 -4.53 -17.80
N ARG A 302 13.62 -4.51 -16.57
CA ARG A 302 14.18 -5.29 -15.47
C ARG A 302 14.15 -6.79 -15.79
N GLU A 303 13.02 -7.30 -16.29
CA GLU A 303 12.91 -8.70 -16.69
C GLU A 303 13.91 -9.04 -17.81
N ALA A 304 14.05 -8.19 -18.82
CA ALA A 304 15.03 -8.37 -19.88
C ALA A 304 16.48 -8.30 -19.33
N HIS A 305 16.76 -7.37 -18.43
CA HIS A 305 18.07 -7.18 -17.78
C HIS A 305 18.51 -8.46 -17.06
N VAL A 306 17.65 -9.02 -16.19
CA VAL A 306 17.94 -10.24 -15.42
C VAL A 306 18.08 -11.46 -16.33
N ASN A 307 17.30 -11.54 -17.42
CA ASN A 307 17.33 -12.69 -18.34
C ASN A 307 18.39 -12.56 -19.46
N GLY A 308 19.31 -11.61 -19.38
CA GLY A 308 20.37 -11.41 -20.38
C GLY A 308 19.88 -10.87 -21.73
N ARG A 309 18.65 -10.36 -21.81
CA ARG A 309 18.05 -9.72 -23.00
C ARG A 309 18.04 -8.19 -22.93
N GLY A 310 18.60 -7.60 -21.88
CA GLY A 310 18.51 -6.16 -21.63
C GLY A 310 19.12 -5.28 -22.74
N ALA A 311 20.19 -5.73 -23.40
CA ALA A 311 20.76 -5.04 -24.56
C ALA A 311 19.80 -4.95 -25.74
N SER A 312 19.05 -6.03 -25.99
CA SER A 312 18.03 -6.08 -27.05
C SER A 312 16.86 -5.17 -26.71
N PHE A 313 16.38 -5.22 -25.46
CA PHE A 313 15.30 -4.36 -24.96
C PHE A 313 15.65 -2.88 -25.10
N LEU A 314 16.81 -2.45 -24.60
CA LEU A 314 17.23 -1.05 -24.73
C LEU A 314 17.35 -0.64 -26.21
N ARG A 315 17.86 -1.50 -27.08
CA ARG A 315 17.98 -1.18 -28.51
C ARG A 315 16.63 -0.96 -29.18
N GLU A 316 15.62 -1.73 -28.79
CA GLU A 316 14.26 -1.63 -29.28
C GLU A 316 13.58 -0.33 -28.79
N HIS A 317 13.77 0.02 -27.51
CA HIS A 317 13.09 1.16 -26.88
C HIS A 317 13.89 2.48 -26.84
N THR A 318 15.16 2.53 -27.25
CA THR A 318 15.93 3.80 -27.33
C THR A 318 16.06 4.35 -28.75
N ARG A 319 15.98 3.50 -29.78
CA ARG A 319 15.86 3.98 -31.16
C ARG A 319 14.43 4.41 -31.35
N GLY A 320 14.17 5.73 -31.40
CA GLY A 320 12.86 6.26 -31.79
C GLY A 320 12.40 5.61 -33.09
N ASN A 321 11.58 4.57 -32.99
CA ASN A 321 11.06 3.82 -34.11
C ASN A 321 9.53 3.93 -34.04
N PRO A 322 8.90 4.75 -34.89
CA PRO A 322 7.45 4.89 -34.94
C PRO A 322 6.70 3.57 -35.23
N ASP A 323 7.41 2.49 -35.58
CA ASP A 323 6.84 1.25 -36.13
C ASP A 323 7.15 -0.04 -35.34
N ALA A 324 7.85 0.00 -34.20
CA ALA A 324 8.27 -1.25 -33.54
C ALA A 324 7.15 -2.03 -32.84
N SER A 325 5.92 -1.49 -32.75
CA SER A 325 4.78 -2.17 -32.10
C SER A 325 3.63 -2.55 -33.05
N ARG A 326 3.76 -2.39 -34.37
CA ARG A 326 2.74 -2.89 -35.31
C ARG A 326 3.14 -4.26 -35.84
N GLY A 327 2.54 -5.29 -35.25
CA GLY A 327 2.50 -6.62 -35.86
C GLY A 327 2.10 -6.52 -37.33
N GLU A 328 2.78 -7.32 -38.15
CA GLU A 328 2.61 -7.42 -39.59
C GLU A 328 1.12 -7.42 -39.98
N ASP A 329 0.64 -6.30 -40.52
CA ASP A 329 -0.33 -6.17 -41.61
C ASP A 329 -0.95 -4.76 -41.61
N GLN A 330 -0.33 -3.84 -42.36
CA GLN A 330 -0.98 -2.87 -43.28
C GLN A 330 -0.05 -1.70 -43.58
N ILE A 331 0.37 -1.61 -44.84
CA ILE A 331 0.94 -0.39 -45.43
C ILE A 331 -0.22 0.61 -45.60
N SER A 332 -0.12 1.78 -44.98
CA SER A 332 -0.87 2.96 -45.42
C SER A 332 -0.04 4.21 -45.17
N GLU A 333 0.34 4.88 -46.26
CA GLU A 333 0.76 6.28 -46.25
C GLU A 333 -0.41 7.14 -45.77
N GLY A 334 -0.34 7.60 -44.52
CA GLY A 334 -1.24 8.57 -43.91
C GLY A 334 -0.46 9.33 -42.84
N ASP A 335 -0.74 10.64 -42.73
CA ASP A 335 -0.05 11.63 -41.89
C ASP A 335 0.71 11.05 -40.69
N LYS A 336 2.03 11.30 -40.64
CA LYS A 336 2.86 11.01 -39.47
C LYS A 336 2.43 11.92 -38.32
N GLN A 337 1.37 11.54 -37.63
CA GLN A 337 1.03 12.08 -36.33
C GLN A 337 2.21 11.78 -35.39
N GLU A 338 2.75 12.80 -34.75
CA GLU A 338 3.74 12.59 -33.70
C GLU A 338 3.09 11.68 -32.63
N PRO A 339 3.80 10.64 -32.15
CA PRO A 339 3.28 9.76 -31.12
C PRO A 339 2.86 10.60 -29.91
N GLU A 340 1.72 10.26 -29.31
CA GLU A 340 1.23 10.99 -28.15
C GLU A 340 2.27 10.95 -27.02
N GLU A 341 2.25 11.94 -26.12
CA GLU A 341 3.32 12.11 -25.11
C GLU A 341 3.55 10.85 -24.24
N TRP A 342 2.50 10.06 -24.01
CA TRP A 342 2.55 8.80 -23.28
C TRP A 342 2.97 7.57 -24.12
N GLU A 343 3.03 7.69 -25.45
CA GLU A 343 3.52 6.63 -26.36
C GLU A 343 5.04 6.66 -26.52
N LYS A 344 5.71 7.68 -25.97
CA LYS A 344 7.16 7.81 -26.03
C LYS A 344 7.85 6.68 -25.26
N ASP A 345 8.98 6.23 -25.81
CA ASP A 345 9.82 5.19 -25.21
C ASP A 345 11.08 5.79 -24.56
N LEU A 346 12.05 4.95 -24.18
CA LEU A 346 13.33 5.36 -23.58
C LEU A 346 14.19 6.26 -24.49
N GLY A 347 13.78 6.50 -25.74
CA GLY A 347 14.35 7.56 -26.57
C GLY A 347 14.06 8.97 -26.05
N ASP A 348 12.97 9.16 -25.30
CA ASP A 348 12.59 10.44 -24.69
C ASP A 348 13.26 10.61 -23.30
N PRO A 349 13.92 11.74 -23.02
CA PRO A 349 14.59 11.99 -21.74
C PRO A 349 13.63 12.02 -20.53
N ASP A 350 12.40 12.50 -20.70
CA ASP A 350 11.44 12.59 -19.62
C ASP A 350 10.92 11.18 -19.27
N MET A 351 10.63 10.36 -20.30
CA MET A 351 10.28 8.95 -20.09
C MET A 351 11.41 8.16 -19.41
N ARG A 352 12.67 8.39 -19.77
CA ARG A 352 13.82 7.78 -19.06
C ARG A 352 13.84 8.18 -17.59
N THR A 353 13.64 9.46 -17.30
CA THR A 353 13.60 9.97 -15.92
C THR A 353 12.50 9.29 -15.11
N GLN A 354 11.30 9.16 -15.68
CA GLN A 354 10.17 8.48 -15.04
C GLN A 354 10.45 6.99 -14.80
N VAL A 355 11.03 6.29 -15.78
CA VAL A 355 11.41 4.87 -15.65
C VAL A 355 12.44 4.68 -14.52
N LEU A 356 13.45 5.54 -14.42
CA LEU A 356 14.44 5.49 -13.36
C LEU A 356 13.83 5.77 -11.98
N GLN A 357 12.89 6.72 -11.87
CA GLN A 357 12.15 6.96 -10.63
C GLN A 357 11.31 5.74 -10.22
N VAL A 358 10.65 5.07 -11.17
CA VAL A 358 9.91 3.83 -10.90
C VAL A 358 10.84 2.72 -10.41
N LEU A 359 12.01 2.53 -11.03
CA LEU A 359 12.98 1.53 -10.60
C LEU A 359 13.51 1.82 -9.20
N ALA A 360 13.88 3.08 -8.92
CA ALA A 360 14.35 3.50 -7.60
C ALA A 360 13.30 3.29 -6.50
N ALA A 361 12.01 3.47 -6.82
CA ALA A 361 10.92 3.25 -5.86
C ALA A 361 10.58 1.77 -5.64
N THR A 362 10.96 0.87 -6.56
CA THR A 362 10.51 -0.53 -6.56
C THR A 362 11.62 -1.55 -6.29
N LEU A 363 12.90 -1.18 -6.48
CA LEU A 363 14.04 -2.09 -6.40
C LEU A 363 14.99 -1.74 -5.25
N PRO A 364 15.84 -2.70 -4.81
CA PRO A 364 16.96 -2.39 -3.94
C PRO A 364 17.88 -1.32 -4.57
N GLU A 365 18.40 -0.41 -3.74
CA GLU A 365 19.23 0.73 -4.18
C GLU A 365 20.38 0.32 -5.11
N ALA A 366 21.09 -0.77 -4.78
CA ALA A 366 22.20 -1.27 -5.58
C ALA A 366 21.76 -1.79 -6.97
N GLU A 367 20.58 -2.39 -7.08
CA GLU A 367 20.04 -2.89 -8.35
C GLU A 367 19.59 -1.71 -9.22
N ALA A 368 18.87 -0.75 -8.64
CA ALA A 368 18.44 0.47 -9.33
C ALA A 368 19.65 1.28 -9.84
N ALA A 369 20.68 1.49 -9.01
CA ALA A 369 21.90 2.21 -9.39
C ALA A 369 22.70 1.49 -10.49
N SER A 370 22.75 0.16 -10.46
CA SER A 370 23.37 -0.64 -11.53
C SER A 370 22.63 -0.45 -12.86
N MET A 371 21.31 -0.58 -12.85
CA MET A 371 20.48 -0.39 -14.04
C MET A 371 20.60 1.03 -14.59
N GLU A 372 20.59 2.07 -13.73
CA GLU A 372 20.83 3.46 -14.11
C GLU A 372 22.20 3.67 -14.76
N SER A 373 23.24 3.04 -14.20
CA SER A 373 24.60 3.11 -14.76
C SER A 373 24.68 2.45 -16.14
N VAL A 374 23.99 1.32 -16.34
CA VAL A 374 23.87 0.64 -17.64
C VAL A 374 23.09 1.51 -18.64
N LEU A 375 22.00 2.13 -18.18
CA LEU A 375 21.30 3.29 -18.73
C LEU A 375 22.24 4.27 -19.42
N THR A 376 22.98 4.94 -18.56
CA THR A 376 23.85 6.06 -18.91
C THR A 376 24.99 5.62 -19.83
N LEU A 377 25.57 4.44 -19.59
CA LEU A 377 26.61 3.89 -20.45
C LEU A 377 26.08 3.58 -21.86
N ALA A 378 24.87 3.01 -21.98
CA ALA A 378 24.25 2.71 -23.27
C ALA A 378 23.98 3.97 -24.10
N GLU A 379 23.67 5.09 -23.44
CA GLU A 379 23.47 6.39 -24.12
C GLU A 379 24.78 7.00 -24.63
N LEU A 380 25.87 6.80 -23.91
CA LEU A 380 27.20 7.30 -24.29
C LEU A 380 27.91 6.41 -25.32
N THR A 381 27.41 5.18 -25.50
CA THR A 381 27.99 4.15 -26.38
C THR A 381 26.89 3.50 -27.22
N ASP A 382 26.54 2.25 -26.93
CA ASP A 382 25.35 1.57 -27.41
C ASP A 382 24.93 0.48 -26.41
N PRO A 383 23.68 -0.02 -26.47
CA PRO A 383 23.19 -1.04 -25.54
C PRO A 383 24.02 -2.32 -25.47
N ARG A 384 24.68 -2.73 -26.56
CA ARG A 384 25.50 -3.95 -26.54
C ARG A 384 26.75 -3.73 -25.71
N THR A 385 27.50 -2.66 -25.98
CA THR A 385 28.70 -2.31 -25.21
C THR A 385 28.38 -2.15 -23.71
N ALA A 386 27.26 -1.52 -23.37
CA ALA A 386 26.87 -1.35 -21.98
C ALA A 386 26.62 -2.69 -21.25
N TYR A 387 25.98 -3.66 -21.92
CA TYR A 387 25.72 -4.98 -21.34
C TYR A 387 26.92 -5.92 -21.40
N ASP A 388 27.81 -5.78 -22.38
CA ASP A 388 29.09 -6.49 -22.42
C ASP A 388 29.95 -6.09 -21.19
N ALA A 389 29.98 -4.79 -20.85
CA ALA A 389 30.62 -4.30 -19.63
C ALA A 389 29.92 -4.76 -18.34
N HIS A 390 28.59 -4.79 -18.32
CA HIS A 390 27.84 -5.27 -17.15
C HIS A 390 28.04 -6.77 -16.88
N GLY A 391 28.10 -7.59 -17.94
CA GLY A 391 28.04 -9.04 -17.85
C GLY A 391 29.27 -9.69 -17.19
N SER A 392 30.46 -9.11 -17.31
CA SER A 392 31.69 -9.69 -16.76
C SER A 392 32.80 -8.66 -16.54
N ASP A 393 33.76 -8.99 -15.67
CA ASP A 393 34.95 -8.15 -15.45
C ASP A 393 35.81 -8.05 -16.72
N GLU A 394 35.95 -9.15 -17.47
CA GLU A 394 36.67 -9.17 -18.76
C GLU A 394 36.00 -8.26 -19.80
N GLY A 395 34.67 -8.33 -19.94
CA GLY A 395 33.91 -7.45 -20.83
C GLY A 395 33.99 -5.98 -20.44
N ALA A 396 34.01 -5.66 -19.13
CA ALA A 396 34.22 -4.30 -18.66
C ALA A 396 35.62 -3.78 -18.94
N GLU A 397 36.66 -4.61 -18.77
CA GLU A 397 38.04 -4.24 -19.09
C GLU A 397 38.26 -4.04 -20.59
N ASP A 398 37.71 -4.93 -21.42
CA ASP A 398 37.74 -4.80 -22.88
C ASP A 398 37.03 -3.52 -23.34
N THR A 399 35.86 -3.23 -22.75
CA THR A 399 35.12 -1.99 -23.01
C THR A 399 35.95 -0.76 -22.61
N LEU A 400 36.58 -0.76 -21.43
CA LEU A 400 37.42 0.36 -21.00
C LEU A 400 38.60 0.61 -21.94
N ARG A 401 39.24 -0.46 -22.44
CA ARG A 401 40.29 -0.37 -23.45
C ARG A 401 39.77 0.30 -24.73
N GLU A 402 38.65 -0.19 -25.26
CA GLU A 402 38.04 0.36 -26.48
C GLU A 402 37.64 1.83 -26.31
N LEU A 403 37.10 2.20 -25.15
CA LEU A 403 36.71 3.58 -24.85
C LEU A 403 37.91 4.51 -24.69
N LEU A 404 39.03 4.03 -24.15
CA LEU A 404 40.28 4.77 -24.08
C LEU A 404 40.84 5.04 -25.49
N GLU A 405 40.79 4.04 -26.37
CA GLU A 405 41.17 4.18 -27.78
C GLU A 405 40.25 5.14 -28.56
N ALA A 406 38.94 5.06 -28.33
CA ALA A 406 37.93 5.96 -28.88
C ALA A 406 37.98 7.37 -28.27
N ARG A 407 38.73 7.54 -27.16
CA ARG A 407 38.85 8.78 -26.38
C ARG A 407 37.48 9.26 -25.89
N ASN A 408 36.67 8.33 -25.38
CA ASN A 408 35.34 8.60 -24.82
C ASN A 408 35.41 8.57 -23.29
N TRP A 409 35.99 9.61 -22.71
CA TRP A 409 36.18 9.71 -21.26
C TRP A 409 34.87 9.69 -20.48
N ARG A 410 33.77 10.22 -21.06
CA ARG A 410 32.44 10.24 -20.44
C ARG A 410 31.92 8.82 -20.22
N ALA A 411 32.07 7.95 -21.22
CA ALA A 411 31.69 6.54 -21.06
C ALA A 411 32.66 5.79 -20.12
N MET A 412 33.95 6.14 -20.11
CA MET A 412 34.91 5.49 -19.21
C MET A 412 34.55 5.71 -17.73
N VAL A 413 34.10 6.91 -17.35
CA VAL A 413 33.79 7.20 -15.94
C VAL A 413 32.52 6.50 -15.45
N THR A 414 31.61 6.12 -16.35
CA THR A 414 30.37 5.40 -15.97
C THR A 414 30.58 3.90 -15.77
N ILE A 415 31.64 3.31 -16.35
CA ILE A 415 31.92 1.87 -16.22
C ILE A 415 32.08 1.45 -14.76
N LEU A 416 32.66 2.29 -13.90
CA LEU A 416 32.83 1.95 -12.49
C LEU A 416 31.49 1.89 -11.72
N GLY A 417 30.45 2.57 -12.20
CA GLY A 417 29.08 2.42 -11.69
C GLY A 417 28.42 1.13 -12.17
N VAL A 418 28.71 0.70 -13.40
CA VAL A 418 28.23 -0.57 -13.98
C VAL A 418 28.92 -1.78 -13.38
N ARG A 419 30.24 -1.70 -13.16
CA ARG A 419 31.08 -2.81 -12.72
C ARG A 419 32.18 -2.33 -11.77
N PRO A 420 31.88 -2.13 -10.47
CA PRO A 420 32.86 -1.63 -9.52
C PRO A 420 34.09 -2.54 -9.32
N SER A 421 33.96 -3.84 -9.59
CA SER A 421 35.03 -4.83 -9.41
C SER A 421 36.26 -4.57 -10.28
N VAL A 422 36.12 -3.91 -11.43
CA VAL A 422 37.27 -3.62 -12.31
C VAL A 422 38.07 -2.39 -11.87
N ALA A 423 37.71 -1.71 -10.78
CA ALA A 423 38.35 -0.46 -10.35
C ALA A 423 39.88 -0.56 -10.14
N GLU A 424 40.39 -1.75 -9.84
CA GLU A 424 41.82 -1.98 -9.59
C GLU A 424 42.60 -2.52 -10.80
N SER A 425 41.92 -2.78 -11.93
CA SER A 425 42.56 -3.14 -13.20
C SER A 425 43.29 -1.94 -13.82
N THR A 426 44.19 -2.18 -14.79
CA THR A 426 44.96 -1.10 -15.44
C THR A 426 44.05 -0.02 -16.02
N TYR A 427 43.04 -0.41 -16.79
CA TYR A 427 42.08 0.55 -17.37
C TYR A 427 41.08 1.08 -16.34
N GLY A 428 40.72 0.28 -15.33
CA GLY A 428 39.85 0.70 -14.24
C GLY A 428 40.46 1.81 -13.36
N ARG A 429 41.77 1.75 -13.10
CA ARG A 429 42.50 2.81 -12.39
C ARG A 429 42.50 4.12 -13.19
N ILE A 430 42.62 4.04 -14.52
CA ILE A 430 42.50 5.20 -15.41
C ILE A 430 41.07 5.78 -15.34
N ALA A 431 40.04 4.93 -15.42
CA ALA A 431 38.65 5.36 -15.29
C ALA A 431 38.37 6.00 -13.92
N ARG A 432 38.96 5.46 -12.85
CA ARG A 432 38.84 5.98 -11.48
C ARG A 432 39.48 7.35 -11.34
N LEU A 433 40.67 7.53 -11.93
CA LEU A 433 41.34 8.82 -12.00
C LEU A 433 40.49 9.86 -12.75
N LEU A 434 39.95 9.48 -13.91
CA LEU A 434 39.08 10.36 -14.70
C LEU A 434 37.79 10.70 -13.92
N SER A 435 37.20 9.74 -13.21
CA SER A 435 35.99 9.94 -12.40
C SER A 435 36.26 10.90 -11.24
N ALA A 436 37.36 10.73 -10.51
CA ALA A 436 37.76 11.66 -9.45
C ALA A 436 37.98 13.08 -10.00
N ALA A 437 38.56 13.20 -11.19
CA ALA A 437 38.78 14.48 -11.83
C ALA A 437 37.46 15.15 -12.27
N VAL A 438 36.48 14.38 -12.75
CA VAL A 438 35.13 14.88 -13.08
C VAL A 438 34.37 15.34 -11.84
N ASN A 439 34.56 14.67 -10.70
CA ASN A 439 33.94 15.00 -9.42
C ASN A 439 34.67 16.11 -8.64
N ASP A 440 35.64 16.80 -9.26
CA ASP A 440 36.42 17.88 -8.66
C ASP A 440 37.08 17.50 -7.33
N GLU A 441 37.60 16.26 -7.23
CA GLU A 441 38.32 15.81 -6.05
C GLU A 441 39.61 16.64 -5.81
N PRO A 442 40.06 16.80 -4.56
CA PRO A 442 41.26 17.58 -4.24
C PRO A 442 42.49 17.13 -5.03
N VAL A 443 43.34 18.09 -5.43
CA VAL A 443 44.55 17.82 -6.23
C VAL A 443 45.46 16.77 -5.58
N GLN A 444 45.57 16.74 -4.25
CA GLN A 444 46.36 15.71 -3.55
C GLN A 444 45.82 14.30 -3.83
N ARG A 445 44.48 14.15 -3.82
CA ARG A 445 43.82 12.88 -4.06
C ARG A 445 43.92 12.47 -5.53
N LEU A 446 43.80 13.41 -6.45
CA LEU A 446 44.05 13.18 -7.88
C LEU A 446 45.49 12.72 -8.12
N ARG A 447 46.47 13.29 -7.41
CA ARG A 447 47.88 12.91 -7.53
C ARG A 447 48.12 11.49 -7.03
N GLU A 448 47.54 11.10 -5.89
CA GLU A 448 47.61 9.72 -5.39
C GLU A 448 47.00 8.71 -6.38
N LEU A 449 45.83 9.02 -6.94
CA LEU A 449 45.16 8.16 -7.93
C LEU A 449 45.97 8.08 -9.23
N TYR A 450 46.60 9.18 -9.65
CA TYR A 450 47.48 9.20 -10.81
C TYR A 450 48.70 8.31 -10.60
N GLU A 451 49.38 8.43 -9.45
CA GLU A 451 50.55 7.60 -9.13
C GLU A 451 50.18 6.11 -9.06
N HIS A 452 49.03 5.79 -8.48
CA HIS A 452 48.50 4.42 -8.42
C HIS A 452 48.16 3.84 -9.80
N ALA A 453 47.58 4.65 -10.69
CA ALA A 453 47.33 4.26 -12.08
C ALA A 453 48.64 4.12 -12.87
N ASN A 454 49.56 5.06 -12.71
CA ASN A 454 50.81 5.13 -13.45
C ASN A 454 51.77 3.97 -13.15
N ALA A 455 51.65 3.35 -11.97
CA ALA A 455 52.41 2.14 -11.63
C ALA A 455 52.15 0.95 -12.59
N GLU A 456 50.95 0.83 -13.16
CA GLU A 456 50.56 -0.25 -14.08
C GLU A 456 50.55 0.19 -15.55
N MET A 457 50.64 1.49 -15.83
CA MET A 457 50.61 2.03 -17.19
C MET A 457 51.94 1.85 -17.91
N ASP A 458 51.92 1.13 -19.03
CA ASP A 458 53.05 1.14 -19.97
C ASP A 458 53.10 2.43 -20.83
N ALA A 459 54.01 2.47 -21.81
CA ALA A 459 54.14 3.61 -22.71
C ALA A 459 52.94 3.79 -23.66
N ILE A 460 52.19 2.73 -23.96
CA ILE A 460 51.00 2.78 -24.82
C ILE A 460 49.85 3.40 -24.05
N HIS A 461 49.58 2.92 -22.83
CA HIS A 461 48.53 3.46 -21.96
C HIS A 461 48.71 4.97 -21.72
N ARG A 462 49.94 5.42 -21.41
CA ARG A 462 50.24 6.84 -21.21
C ARG A 462 49.97 7.68 -22.45
N ARG A 463 50.34 7.19 -23.65
CA ARG A 463 50.07 7.90 -24.91
C ARG A 463 48.56 7.98 -25.20
N GLN A 464 47.82 6.91 -24.94
CA GLN A 464 46.36 6.91 -25.12
C GLN A 464 45.66 7.86 -24.13
N LEU A 465 46.06 7.84 -22.85
CA LEU A 465 45.56 8.77 -21.84
C LEU A 465 45.86 10.22 -22.20
N GLN A 466 47.08 10.51 -22.64
CA GLN A 466 47.45 11.85 -23.13
C GLN A 466 46.56 12.30 -24.29
N ALA A 467 46.37 11.43 -25.30
CA ALA A 467 45.55 11.73 -26.46
C ALA A 467 44.06 11.93 -26.11
N LEU A 468 43.55 11.20 -25.10
CA LEU A 468 42.21 11.39 -24.56
C LEU A 468 42.08 12.74 -23.86
N LEU A 469 43.03 13.11 -23.00
CA LEU A 469 43.02 14.40 -22.29
C LEU A 469 43.17 15.59 -23.25
N ASP A 470 44.07 15.49 -24.24
CA ASP A 470 44.23 16.50 -25.30
C ASP A 470 42.91 16.69 -26.09
N LYS A 471 42.19 15.61 -26.41
CA LYS A 471 40.86 15.69 -27.05
C LYS A 471 39.81 16.31 -26.12
N ALA A 472 39.79 15.93 -24.85
CA ALA A 472 38.81 16.40 -23.88
C ALA A 472 38.93 17.91 -23.65
N LEU A 473 40.15 18.43 -23.45
CA LEU A 473 40.41 19.85 -23.25
C LEU A 473 40.05 20.74 -24.46
N GLY A 474 39.89 20.13 -25.65
CA GLY A 474 39.35 20.80 -26.83
C GLY A 474 37.83 20.94 -26.85
N THR A 475 37.13 20.48 -25.81
CA THR A 475 35.67 20.56 -25.67
C THR A 475 35.25 21.43 -24.48
N ASP A 476 34.16 22.17 -24.62
CA ASP A 476 33.62 23.08 -23.59
C ASP A 476 33.12 22.36 -22.31
N GLN A 477 33.04 21.03 -22.33
CA GLN A 477 32.55 20.19 -21.24
C GLN A 477 33.68 19.51 -20.45
N SER A 478 34.94 19.95 -20.63
CA SER A 478 36.08 19.36 -19.94
C SER A 478 36.22 19.83 -18.48
N PRO A 479 36.46 18.90 -17.53
CA PRO A 479 36.82 19.28 -16.16
C PRO A 479 38.14 20.05 -16.14
N LYS A 480 38.24 21.09 -15.30
CA LYS A 480 39.45 21.91 -15.17
C LYS A 480 40.67 21.08 -14.74
N SER A 481 40.44 20.11 -13.87
CA SER A 481 41.41 19.14 -13.36
C SER A 481 42.08 18.31 -14.47
N PHE A 482 41.49 18.18 -15.66
CA PHE A 482 42.11 17.46 -16.79
C PHE A 482 43.37 18.17 -17.28
N PHE A 483 43.50 19.48 -17.08
CA PHE A 483 44.73 20.21 -17.38
C PHE A 483 45.90 19.75 -16.50
N ASP A 484 45.65 19.58 -15.20
CA ASP A 484 46.66 19.11 -14.25
C ASP A 484 47.06 17.65 -14.56
N LEU A 485 46.08 16.79 -14.88
CA LEU A 485 46.35 15.43 -15.33
C LEU A 485 47.23 15.40 -16.58
N LEU A 486 46.97 16.28 -17.55
CA LEU A 486 47.73 16.34 -18.80
C LEU A 486 49.17 16.76 -18.56
N LEU A 487 49.42 17.67 -17.60
CA LEU A 487 50.77 18.05 -17.21
C LEU A 487 51.53 16.86 -16.64
N TRP A 488 50.93 16.11 -15.72
CA TRP A 488 51.58 14.96 -15.09
C TRP A 488 51.87 13.82 -16.08
N VAL A 489 50.97 13.58 -17.04
CA VAL A 489 51.20 12.56 -18.09
C VAL A 489 52.38 12.91 -19.02
N LYS A 490 52.72 14.20 -19.14
CA LYS A 490 53.83 14.71 -19.97
C LYS A 490 55.18 14.74 -19.25
N GLU A 491 55.18 14.67 -17.92
CA GLU A 491 56.38 14.51 -17.06
C GLU A 491 56.91 13.07 -17.13
#